data_AF-A0A1M7A468-F1
#
_entry.id   AF-A0A1M7A468-F1
#
_cell.length_a   1.000
_cell.length_b   1.000
_cell.length_c   1.000
_cell.angle_alpha   90.00
_cell.angle_beta   90.00
_cell.angle_gamma   90.00
#
_symmetry.space_group_name_H-M   'P 1'
#
loop_
_entity.id
_entity.type
_entity.pdbx_description
1 polymer ?
#
loop_
_entity_poly.entity_id
_entity_poly.type
_entity_poly.pdbx_seq_one_letter_code
_entity_poly.pdbx_strand_id
1 'polypeptide(L)' 'MGTMCLRRRCPGLIDVTNESHENPADHQYVVSIDDVTEELMACTCPHHVHRNAFCKHMAAVENATDD' A
#
# COMPACT_ATOMS: atom_id res chain seq x y z
N MET A 1 -11.98 10.17 -5.06
CA MET A 1 -10.75 9.45 -4.65
C MET A 1 -11.08 8.80 -3.32
N GLY A 2 -10.99 7.46 -3.23
CA GLY A 2 -11.37 6.76 -1.99
C GLY A 2 -10.34 7.00 -0.89
N THR A 3 -10.80 7.21 0.34
CA THR A 3 -9.95 7.32 1.53
C THR A 3 -9.23 5.98 1.74
N MET A 4 -7.90 6.05 1.77
CA MET A 4 -7.01 4.92 2.01
C MET A 4 -6.27 5.16 3.32
N CYS A 5 -6.47 4.28 4.28
CA CYS A 5 -5.78 4.36 5.57
C CYS A 5 -4.45 3.62 5.45
N LEU A 6 -3.35 4.37 5.59
CA LEU A 6 -1.98 3.85 5.55
C LEU A 6 -1.50 3.68 6.99
N ARG A 7 -1.11 2.46 7.36
CA ARG A 7 -0.63 2.13 8.70
C ARG A 7 0.71 1.44 8.61
N ARG A 8 1.79 2.11 9.03
CA ARG A 8 3.12 1.49 9.16
C ARG A 8 3.04 0.41 10.25
N ARG A 9 3.25 -0.85 9.87
CA ARG A 9 3.30 -1.99 10.81
C ARG A 9 4.73 -2.19 11.31
N CYS A 10 5.68 -2.15 10.40
CA CYS A 10 7.12 -2.29 10.63
C CYS A 10 7.88 -1.33 9.72
N PRO A 11 9.15 -1.00 10.01
CA PRO A 11 10.03 -0.43 9.00
C PRO A 11 10.04 -1.35 7.78
N GLY A 12 9.79 -0.80 6.60
CA GLY A 12 9.68 -1.58 5.37
C GLY A 12 8.29 -2.21 5.09
N LEU A 13 7.29 -2.06 5.97
CA LEU A 13 5.97 -2.69 5.78
C LEU A 13 4.80 -1.79 6.15
N ILE A 14 3.93 -1.51 5.18
CA ILE A 14 2.77 -0.63 5.32
C ILE A 14 1.49 -1.40 5.01
N ASP A 15 0.60 -1.45 5.99
CA ASP A 15 -0.79 -1.88 5.81
C ASP A 15 -1.58 -0.76 5.13
N VAL A 16 -2.21 -1.06 3.99
CA VAL A 16 -3.05 -0.15 3.21
C VAL A 16 -4.46 -0.69 3.22
N THR A 17 -5.39 0.05 3.84
CA THR A 17 -6.79 -0.35 3.93
C THR A 17 -7.65 0.61 3.11
N ASN A 18 -8.41 0.09 2.16
CA ASN A 18 -9.35 0.91 1.38
C ASN A 18 -10.66 1.08 2.16
N GLU A 19 -10.73 2.12 3.00
CA GLU A 19 -11.91 2.42 3.84
C GLU A 19 -13.14 2.81 3.04
N SER A 20 -12.96 3.19 1.77
CA SER A 20 -14.06 3.50 0.86
C SER A 20 -14.78 2.26 0.30
N HIS A 21 -14.33 1.04 0.64
CA HIS A 21 -15.01 -0.19 0.24
C HIS A 21 -16.08 -0.58 1.27
N GLU A 22 -17.14 -1.28 0.85
CA GLU A 22 -18.21 -1.72 1.76
C GLU A 22 -17.69 -2.60 2.91
N ASN A 23 -16.60 -3.32 2.66
CA ASN A 23 -15.96 -4.21 3.63
C ASN A 23 -14.45 -3.90 3.72
N PRO A 24 -14.03 -2.94 4.55
CA PRO A 24 -12.65 -2.49 4.62
C PRO A 24 -11.70 -3.57 5.14
N ALA A 25 -12.16 -4.45 6.03
CA ALA A 25 -11.37 -5.54 6.58
C ALA A 25 -10.92 -6.57 5.51
N ASP A 26 -11.72 -6.75 4.45
CA ASP A 26 -11.39 -7.64 3.33
C ASP A 26 -10.50 -6.95 2.29
N HIS A 27 -10.39 -5.62 2.36
CA HIS A 27 -9.63 -4.78 1.44
C HIS A 27 -8.42 -4.14 2.13
N GLN A 28 -7.77 -4.95 2.98
CA GLN A 28 -6.49 -4.64 3.59
C GLN A 28 -5.38 -5.31 2.77
N TYR A 29 -4.44 -4.48 2.31
CA TYR A 29 -3.29 -4.89 1.54
C TYR A 29 -2.01 -4.53 2.29
N VAL A 30 -0.91 -5.21 1.96
CA VAL A 30 0.39 -4.91 2.53
C VAL A 30 1.29 -4.45 1.39
N VAL A 31 1.90 -3.30 1.57
CA VAL A 31 2.95 -2.77 0.70
C VAL A 31 4.28 -2.94 1.43
N SER A 32 5.19 -3.65 0.78
CA SER A 32 6.58 -3.74 1.22
C SER A 32 7.35 -2.58 0.59
N ILE A 33 8.07 -1.84 1.42
CA ILE A 33 9.02 -0.80 1.01
C ILE A 33 10.41 -1.17 1.50
N ASP A 34 11.44 -0.65 0.86
CA ASP A 34 12.80 -0.77 1.35
C ASP A 34 13.00 0.12 2.58
N ASP A 35 13.52 -0.42 3.68
CA ASP A 35 13.76 0.37 4.89
C ASP A 35 15.00 1.27 4.82
N VAL A 36 15.82 1.16 3.77
CA VAL A 36 17.02 1.97 3.55
C VAL A 36 16.80 3.03 2.47
N THR A 37 16.20 2.67 1.33
CA THR A 37 15.94 3.57 0.21
C THR A 37 14.52 4.13 0.19
N GLU A 38 13.63 3.62 1.06
CA GLU A 38 12.20 3.97 1.10
C GLU A 38 11.46 3.71 -0.22
N GLU A 39 12.06 2.93 -1.12
CA GLU A 39 11.47 2.59 -2.41
C GLU A 39 10.40 1.51 -2.28
N LEU A 40 9.35 1.61 -3.09
CA LEU A 40 8.28 0.62 -3.12
C LEU A 40 8.74 -0.69 -3.76
N MET A 41 8.87 -1.74 -2.95
CA MET A 41 9.32 -3.06 -3.41
C MET A 41 8.17 -3.86 -4.03
N ALA A 42 7.06 -3.99 -3.32
CA ALA A 42 5.95 -4.85 -3.74
C ALA A 42 4.64 -4.49 -3.05
N CYS A 43 3.51 -4.88 -3.66
CA CYS A 43 2.19 -4.78 -3.04
C CYS A 43 1.44 -6.12 -3.14
N THR A 44 0.79 -6.55 -2.06
CA THR A 44 -0.02 -7.79 -2.04
C THR A 44 -1.38 -7.65 -2.73
N CYS A 45 -1.69 -6.47 -3.29
CA CYS A 45 -2.96 -6.28 -3.98
C CYS A 45 -3.04 -7.15 -5.26
N PRO A 46 -4.23 -7.65 -5.62
CA PRO A 46 -4.40 -8.53 -6.78
C PRO A 46 -3.91 -7.87 -8.08
N HIS A 47 -4.02 -6.54 -8.21
CA HIS A 47 -3.50 -5.82 -9.37
C HIS A 47 -1.98 -5.99 -9.53
N HIS A 48 -1.22 -5.80 -8.46
CA HIS A 48 0.24 -5.97 -8.50
C HIS A 48 0.62 -7.45 -8.60
N VAL A 49 -0.03 -8.35 -7.87
CA VAL A 49 0.26 -9.79 -7.96
C VAL A 49 0.01 -10.34 -9.37
N HIS A 50 -1.03 -9.89 -10.06
CA HIS A 50 -1.39 -10.43 -11.39
C HIS A 50 -0.69 -9.68 -12.54
N ARG A 51 -0.36 -8.40 -12.37
CA ARG A 51 0.19 -7.56 -13.45
C ARG A 51 1.61 -7.06 -13.19
N ASN A 52 2.15 -7.32 -12.00
CA ASN A 52 3.40 -6.75 -11.50
C ASN A 52 3.51 -5.24 -11.76
N ALA A 53 2.36 -4.56 -11.75
CA ALA A 53 2.21 -3.18 -12.16
C ALA A 53 2.08 -2.28 -10.94
N PHE A 54 2.48 -1.02 -11.12
CA PHE A 54 2.32 0.01 -10.13
C PHE A 54 0.83 0.21 -9.82
N CYS A 55 0.45 0.08 -8.54
CA CYS A 55 -0.94 0.16 -8.12
C CYS A 55 -1.20 1.48 -7.37
N LYS A 56 -2.47 1.86 -7.25
CA LYS A 56 -2.85 3.07 -6.49
C LYS A 56 -2.39 3.04 -5.03
N HIS A 57 -2.23 1.84 -4.44
CA HIS A 57 -1.76 1.68 -3.06
C HIS A 57 -0.28 2.03 -2.92
N MET A 58 0.50 1.72 -3.95
CA MET A 58 1.91 2.10 -4.03
C MET A 58 2.05 3.62 -4.14
N ALA A 59 1.28 4.26 -5.03
CA ALA A 59 1.23 5.72 -5.16
C ALA A 59 0.88 6.42 -3.82
N ALA A 60 -0.06 5.83 -3.08
CA ALA A 60 -0.50 6.29 -1.78
C ALA A 60 0.61 6.27 -0.73
N VAL A 61 1.36 5.16 -0.71
CA VAL A 61 2.48 4.96 0.20
C VAL A 61 3.58 5.95 -0.12
N GLU A 62 3.96 6.09 -1.39
CA GLU A 62 4.95 7.09 -1.83
C GLU A 62 4.58 8.50 -1.39
N ASN A 63 3.33 8.91 -1.61
CA ASN A 63 2.86 10.22 -1.17
C ASN A 63 2.91 10.40 0.36
N ALA A 64 2.88 9.32 1.13
CA ALA A 64 2.96 9.37 2.60
C ALA A 64 4.38 9.19 3.16
N THR A 65 5.35 8.86 2.30
CA THR A 65 6.78 8.78 2.66
C THR A 65 7.59 9.95 2.13
N ASP A 66 7.07 10.71 1.16
CA ASP A 66 7.68 11.92 0.58
C ASP A 66 7.47 13.21 1.42
N ASP A 67 6.70 13.15 2.53
CA ASP A 67 6.43 14.25 3.47
C ASP A 67 7.31 14.18 4.73
#